data_AF-A0A1Q3LWF3-F1
#
_entry.id   AF-A0A1Q3LWF3-F1
#
_cell.length_a   1.000
_cell.length_b   1.000
_cell.length_c   1.000
_cell.angle_alpha   90.00
_cell.angle_beta   90.00
_cell.angle_gamma   90.00
#
_symmetry.space_group_name_H-M   'P 1'
#
loop_
_entity.id
_entity.type
_entity.pdbx_description
1 polymer ?
#
loop_
_entity_poly.entity_id
_entity_poly.type
_entity_poly.pdbx_seq_one_letter_code
_entity_poly.pdbx_strand_id
1 'polypeptide(L)'
;MTPDEPRNPRLKEYERDRRKALRERRKSWARDGIELETQFGPGSFGFHEAFHVSNMIVELMQRELLDHSAVLLDPEWYALVRSAQDSLYQAYLHAGRAHNGPTDSLAADTQPSRAVDLRKVRKITGTVQ
;
A
#
# COMPACT_ATOMS: atom_id res chain seq x y z
N MET A 1 -27.78 18.66 -6.87
CA MET A 1 -26.75 17.61 -6.86
C MET A 1 -27.41 16.37 -6.31
N THR A 2 -27.77 15.41 -7.15
CA THR A 2 -28.56 14.23 -6.78
C THR A 2 -27.69 13.18 -6.10
N PRO A 3 -28.19 12.43 -5.09
CA PRO A 3 -27.36 11.61 -4.20
C PRO A 3 -27.00 10.21 -4.74
N ASP A 4 -27.39 9.87 -5.97
CA ASP A 4 -27.58 8.47 -6.38
C ASP A 4 -26.72 7.99 -7.56
N GLU A 5 -25.75 8.79 -8.02
CA GLU A 5 -24.82 8.34 -9.06
C GLU A 5 -23.61 7.63 -8.41
N PRO A 6 -23.30 6.38 -8.78
CA PRO A 6 -22.14 5.70 -8.22
C PRO A 6 -20.88 6.49 -8.53
N ARG A 7 -20.06 6.75 -7.49
CA ARG A 7 -18.77 7.47 -7.53
C ARG A 7 -17.81 7.00 -8.64
N ASN A 8 -18.05 5.83 -9.22
CA ASN A 8 -17.43 5.36 -10.46
C ASN A 8 -18.43 4.52 -11.29
N PRO A 9 -18.74 4.89 -12.56
CA PRO A 9 -19.70 4.17 -13.39
C PRO A 9 -19.25 2.75 -13.78
N ARG A 10 -17.95 2.43 -13.64
CA ARG A 10 -17.35 1.15 -14.06
C ARG A 10 -17.30 0.09 -12.96
N LEU A 11 -17.87 0.33 -11.77
CA LEU A 11 -17.83 -0.62 -10.66
C LEU A 11 -18.36 -2.03 -11.04
N LYS A 12 -19.42 -2.10 -11.85
CA LYS A 12 -19.96 -3.37 -12.35
C LYS A 12 -18.98 -4.12 -13.25
N GLU A 13 -18.21 -3.38 -14.05
CA GLU A 13 -17.18 -3.97 -14.92
C GLU A 13 -16.01 -4.47 -14.09
N TYR A 14 -15.56 -3.69 -13.10
CA TYR A 14 -14.48 -4.11 -12.19
C TYR A 14 -14.83 -5.38 -11.42
N GLU A 15 -16.07 -5.51 -10.93
CA GLU A 15 -16.49 -6.73 -10.24
C GLU A 15 -16.56 -7.93 -11.19
N ARG A 16 -17.05 -7.74 -12.41
CA ARG A 16 -17.04 -8.78 -13.44
C ARG A 16 -15.61 -9.25 -13.73
N ASP A 17 -14.68 -8.33 -13.89
CA ASP A 17 -13.28 -8.61 -14.20
C ASP A 17 -12.59 -9.30 -13.00
N ARG A 18 -12.82 -8.83 -11.78
CA ARG A 18 -12.34 -9.48 -10.54
C ARG A 18 -12.82 -10.92 -10.44
N ARG A 19 -14.11 -11.18 -10.66
CA ARG A 19 -14.67 -12.54 -10.62
C ARG A 19 -14.13 -13.43 -11.73
N LYS A 20 -13.90 -12.89 -12.93
CA LYS A 20 -13.27 -13.62 -14.03
C LYS A 20 -11.84 -14.03 -13.67
N ALA A 21 -11.00 -13.07 -13.26
CA ALA A 21 -9.63 -13.32 -12.86
C ALA A 21 -9.54 -14.34 -11.71
N LEU A 22 -10.42 -14.26 -10.71
CA LEU A 22 -10.45 -15.20 -9.59
C LEU A 22 -10.78 -16.63 -10.03
N ARG A 23 -11.76 -16.81 -10.93
CA ARG A 23 -12.09 -18.14 -11.48
C ARG A 23 -10.93 -18.73 -12.28
N GLU A 24 -10.29 -17.92 -13.12
CA GLU A 24 -9.17 -18.34 -13.95
C GLU A 24 -7.97 -18.76 -13.08
N ARG A 25 -7.63 -17.97 -12.06
CA ARG A 25 -6.54 -18.29 -11.12
C ARG A 25 -6.85 -19.56 -10.32
N ARG A 26 -8.03 -19.68 -9.72
CA ARG A 26 -8.40 -20.92 -8.98
C ARG A 26 -8.30 -22.16 -9.87
N LYS A 27 -8.79 -22.08 -11.12
CA LYS A 27 -8.67 -23.18 -12.09
C LYS A 27 -7.21 -23.50 -12.44
N SER A 28 -6.36 -22.48 -12.56
CA SER A 28 -4.93 -22.68 -12.85
C SER A 28 -4.23 -23.37 -11.68
N TRP A 29 -4.36 -22.83 -10.47
CA TRP A 29 -3.66 -23.34 -9.28
C TRP A 29 -4.17 -24.72 -8.84
N ALA A 30 -5.46 -25.00 -9.03
CA ALA A 30 -6.02 -26.32 -8.77
C ALA A 30 -5.42 -27.41 -9.68
N ARG A 31 -4.93 -27.08 -10.89
CA ARG A 31 -4.22 -28.05 -11.74
C ARG A 31 -2.91 -28.53 -11.12
N ASP A 32 -2.29 -27.68 -10.31
CA ASP A 32 -1.06 -27.97 -9.59
C ASP A 32 -1.34 -28.54 -8.17
N GLY A 33 -2.62 -28.76 -7.83
CA GLY A 33 -3.03 -29.27 -6.52
C GLY A 33 -2.92 -28.26 -5.37
N ILE A 34 -2.86 -26.96 -5.69
CA ILE A 34 -2.67 -25.89 -4.71
C ILE A 34 -3.94 -25.04 -4.59
N GLU A 35 -4.43 -24.88 -3.36
CA GLU A 35 -5.54 -23.97 -3.07
C GLU A 35 -5.06 -22.51 -3.03
N LEU A 36 -5.70 -21.65 -3.83
CA LEU A 36 -5.31 -20.26 -4.02
C LEU A 36 -5.32 -19.47 -2.70
N GLU A 37 -6.32 -19.71 -1.87
CA GLU A 37 -6.52 -19.06 -0.56
C GLU A 37 -5.38 -19.39 0.42
N THR A 38 -4.75 -20.55 0.31
CA THR A 38 -3.57 -20.89 1.13
C THR A 38 -2.37 -20.01 0.76
N GLN A 39 -2.27 -19.60 -0.50
CA GLN A 39 -1.15 -18.85 -1.04
C GLN A 39 -1.33 -17.34 -0.91
N PHE A 40 -2.57 -16.85 -0.96
CA PHE A 40 -2.88 -15.41 -1.00
C PHE A 40 -3.91 -14.94 0.03
N GLY A 41 -4.40 -15.81 0.90
CA GLY A 41 -5.29 -15.43 1.99
C GLY A 41 -4.55 -14.75 3.16
N PRO A 42 -5.27 -14.10 4.10
CA PRO A 42 -4.67 -13.51 5.27
C PRO A 42 -3.75 -14.49 6.02
N GLY A 43 -2.58 -14.02 6.43
CA GLY A 43 -1.54 -14.85 7.05
C GLY A 43 -0.59 -15.55 6.08
N SER A 44 -0.86 -15.54 4.77
CA SER A 44 0.06 -16.08 3.77
C SER A 44 1.17 -15.08 3.40
N PHE A 45 2.28 -15.61 2.85
CA PHE A 45 3.34 -14.77 2.26
C PHE A 45 2.81 -13.93 1.08
N GLY A 46 2.00 -14.51 0.20
CA GLY A 46 1.42 -13.77 -0.92
C GLY A 46 0.53 -12.60 -0.49
N PHE A 47 -0.16 -12.72 0.66
CA PHE A 47 -0.90 -11.61 1.24
C PHE A 47 0.02 -10.53 1.80
N HIS A 48 1.09 -10.93 2.51
CA HIS A 48 2.11 -10.00 3.02
C HIS A 48 2.73 -9.16 1.89
N GLU A 49 3.11 -9.80 0.79
CA GLU A 49 3.68 -9.11 -0.37
C GLU A 49 2.68 -8.11 -0.97
N ALA A 50 1.42 -8.50 -1.15
CA ALA A 50 0.40 -7.57 -1.66
C ALA A 50 0.16 -6.36 -0.74
N PHE A 51 0.15 -6.60 0.58
CA PHE A 51 0.07 -5.56 1.59
C PHE A 51 1.29 -4.63 1.56
N HIS A 52 2.50 -5.19 1.49
CA HIS A 52 3.75 -4.45 1.42
C HIS A 52 3.83 -3.58 0.16
N VAL A 53 3.56 -4.15 -1.02
CA VAL A 53 3.56 -3.42 -2.30
C VAL A 53 2.54 -2.29 -2.30
N SER A 54 1.38 -2.47 -1.67
CA SER A 54 0.39 -1.39 -1.55
C SER A 54 0.97 -0.17 -0.81
N ASN A 55 1.71 -0.39 0.28
CA ASN A 55 2.40 0.70 0.99
C ASN A 55 3.48 1.36 0.12
N MET A 56 4.29 0.57 -0.58
CA MET A 56 5.33 1.09 -1.47
C MET A 56 4.77 2.03 -2.53
N ILE A 57 3.61 1.69 -3.11
CA ILE A 57 2.98 2.53 -4.14
C ILE A 57 2.43 3.82 -3.52
N VAL A 58 1.84 3.78 -2.33
CA VAL A 58 1.40 5.00 -1.61
C VAL A 58 2.57 5.97 -1.42
N GLU A 59 3.72 5.46 -0.97
CA GLU A 59 4.94 6.25 -0.78
C GLU A 59 5.50 6.77 -2.12
N LEU A 60 5.47 5.94 -3.16
CA LEU A 60 5.92 6.32 -4.51
C LEU A 60 5.06 7.46 -5.08
N MET A 61 3.73 7.41 -4.90
CA MET A 61 2.85 8.48 -5.34
C MET A 61 3.15 9.81 -4.63
N GLN A 62 3.50 9.78 -3.35
CA GLN A 62 3.93 10.98 -2.64
C GLN A 62 5.20 11.55 -3.31
N ARG A 63 6.24 10.72 -3.39
CA ARG A 63 7.58 11.15 -3.81
C ARG A 63 7.66 11.55 -5.28
N GLU A 64 6.99 10.83 -6.17
CA GLU A 64 7.20 10.97 -7.62
C GLU A 64 6.08 11.75 -8.31
N LEU A 65 4.86 11.79 -7.76
CA LEU A 65 3.74 12.50 -8.39
C LEU A 65 3.36 13.75 -7.63
N LEU A 66 3.08 13.64 -6.32
CA LEU A 66 2.60 14.78 -5.55
C LEU A 66 3.67 15.85 -5.32
N ASP A 67 4.93 15.47 -5.38
CA ASP A 67 6.07 16.40 -5.32
C ASP A 67 6.54 16.87 -6.71
N HIS A 68 5.92 16.39 -7.80
CA HIS A 68 6.29 16.74 -9.17
C HIS A 68 5.75 18.12 -9.57
N SER A 69 6.61 18.98 -10.12
CA SER A 69 6.26 20.37 -10.46
C SER A 69 5.03 20.49 -11.38
N ALA A 70 4.88 19.61 -12.38
CA ALA A 70 3.71 19.66 -13.26
C ALA A 70 2.39 19.37 -12.53
N VAL A 71 2.41 18.48 -11.52
CA VAL A 71 1.24 18.16 -10.71
C VAL A 71 0.95 19.29 -9.72
N LEU A 72 1.99 19.92 -9.16
CA LEU A 72 1.82 21.07 -8.25
C LEU A 72 1.28 22.32 -8.94
N LEU A 73 1.59 22.53 -10.22
CA LEU A 73 1.10 23.67 -11.00
C LEU A 73 -0.37 23.53 -11.41
N ASP A 74 -0.92 22.32 -11.37
CA ASP A 74 -2.30 22.03 -11.75
C ASP A 74 -3.12 21.57 -10.52
N PRO A 75 -3.99 22.43 -9.96
CA PRO A 75 -4.73 22.10 -8.75
C PRO A 75 -5.73 20.95 -8.94
N GLU A 76 -6.29 20.77 -10.14
CA GLU A 76 -7.21 19.67 -10.43
C GLU A 76 -6.44 18.36 -10.50
N TRP A 77 -5.30 18.36 -11.18
CA TRP A 77 -4.44 17.18 -11.25
C TRP A 77 -3.92 16.78 -9.86
N TYR A 78 -3.45 17.75 -9.05
CA TYR A 78 -3.03 17.49 -7.68
C TYR A 78 -4.16 16.82 -6.87
N ALA A 79 -5.38 17.36 -6.94
CA ALA A 79 -6.52 16.82 -6.21
C ALA A 79 -6.86 15.38 -6.64
N LEU A 80 -6.79 15.08 -7.94
CA LEU A 80 -7.01 13.74 -8.47
C LEU A 80 -5.96 12.74 -7.97
N VAL A 81 -4.67 13.10 -8.03
CA VAL A 81 -3.57 12.23 -7.55
C VAL A 81 -3.67 12.01 -6.04
N ARG A 82 -3.96 13.07 -5.27
CA ARG A 82 -4.13 12.95 -3.81
C ARG A 82 -5.31 12.04 -3.45
N SER A 83 -6.44 12.20 -4.12
CA SER A 83 -7.62 11.34 -3.94
C SER A 83 -7.35 9.87 -4.28
N ALA A 84 -6.55 9.63 -5.33
CA ALA A 84 -6.11 8.28 -5.69
C ALA A 84 -5.17 7.68 -4.64
N GLN A 85 -4.22 8.45 -4.12
CA GLN A 85 -3.33 8.03 -3.05
C GLN A 85 -4.11 7.69 -1.77
N ASP A 86 -5.05 8.54 -1.37
CA ASP A 86 -5.92 8.31 -0.21
C ASP A 86 -6.72 7.01 -0.36
N SER A 87 -7.29 6.78 -1.55
CA SER A 87 -8.04 5.56 -1.85
C SER A 87 -7.17 4.31 -1.72
N LEU A 88 -5.92 4.36 -2.21
CA LEU A 88 -4.97 3.26 -2.07
C LEU A 88 -4.52 3.07 -0.62
N TYR A 89 -4.31 4.16 0.13
CA TYR A 89 -3.96 4.09 1.55
C TYR A 89 -5.09 3.46 2.37
N GLN A 90 -6.35 3.74 2.07
CA GLN A 90 -7.48 3.05 2.71
C GLN A 90 -7.51 1.56 2.39
N ALA A 91 -7.15 1.16 1.16
CA ALA A 91 -6.99 -0.26 0.81
C ALA A 91 -5.85 -0.93 1.58
N TYR A 92 -4.71 -0.24 1.74
CA TYR A 92 -3.59 -0.68 2.58
C TYR A 92 -4.03 -0.88 4.03
N LEU A 93 -4.72 0.09 4.64
CA LEU A 93 -5.23 -0.02 6.02
C LEU A 93 -6.24 -1.17 6.17
N HIS A 94 -7.09 -1.39 5.18
CA HIS A 94 -8.02 -2.52 5.16
C HIS A 94 -7.26 -3.86 5.15
N ALA A 95 -6.25 -4.00 4.29
CA ALA A 95 -5.40 -5.19 4.25
C ALA A 95 -4.62 -5.38 5.55
N GLY A 96 -4.12 -4.31 6.16
CA GLY A 96 -3.38 -4.35 7.43
C GLY A 96 -4.21 -4.90 8.59
N ARG A 97 -5.51 -4.57 8.66
CA ARG A 97 -6.43 -5.16 9.65
C ARG A 97 -6.58 -6.67 9.48
N ALA A 98 -6.59 -7.16 8.25
CA ALA A 98 -6.63 -8.60 7.98
C ALA A 98 -5.27 -9.27 8.23
N HIS A 99 -4.15 -8.56 8.00
CA HIS A 99 -2.80 -9.07 8.24
C HIS A 99 -2.48 -9.26 9.72
N ASN A 100 -2.80 -8.25 10.54
CA ASN A 100 -2.42 -8.20 11.96
C ASN A 100 -3.39 -8.96 12.88
N GLY A 101 -4.50 -9.49 12.34
CA GLY A 101 -5.60 -10.04 13.12
C GLY A 101 -6.38 -8.96 13.90
N PRO A 102 -7.49 -9.32 14.57
CA PRO A 102 -8.16 -8.41 15.48
C PRO A 102 -7.19 -8.03 16.62
N THR A 103 -6.81 -6.77 16.68
CA THR A 103 -6.07 -6.21 17.81
C THR A 103 -6.99 -6.11 19.01
N ASP A 104 -7.12 -7.17 19.79
CA ASP A 104 -7.34 -7.04 21.24
C ASP A 104 -6.00 -6.67 21.89
N SER A 105 -5.48 -5.49 21.56
CA SER A 105 -4.53 -4.79 22.41
C SER A 105 -4.41 -3.33 21.98
N LEU A 106 -4.99 -2.48 22.82
CA LEU A 106 -4.45 -1.15 23.06
C LEU A 106 -3.04 -1.32 23.63
N ALA A 107 -2.04 -1.47 22.77
CA ALA A 107 -0.66 -1.21 23.12
C ALA A 107 -0.18 -0.09 22.21
N ALA A 108 -0.18 1.12 22.78
CA ALA A 108 0.47 2.28 22.21
C ALA A 108 1.96 1.99 22.06
N ASP A 109 2.36 1.48 20.88
CA ASP A 109 3.77 1.27 20.58
C ASP A 109 4.36 2.60 20.14
N THR A 110 4.87 3.31 21.13
CA THR A 110 5.72 4.48 20.98
C THR A 110 6.98 4.01 20.26
N GLN A 111 7.21 4.47 19.03
CA GLN A 111 8.50 4.24 18.37
C GLN A 111 9.63 4.74 19.28
N PRO A 112 10.64 3.93 19.64
CA PRO A 112 11.82 4.47 20.27
C PRO A 112 12.56 5.31 19.22
N SER A 113 12.55 6.63 19.45
CA SER A 113 13.45 7.60 18.84
C SER A 113 14.86 7.01 18.76
N ARG A 114 15.36 6.80 17.54
CA ARG A 114 16.79 6.59 17.31
C ARG A 114 17.51 7.88 17.69
N ALA A 115 17.89 8.00 18.96
CA ALA A 115 18.90 8.93 19.37
C ALA A 115 20.18 8.62 18.59
N VAL A 116 20.52 9.49 17.63
CA VAL A 116 21.80 9.46 16.95
C VAL A 116 22.87 9.73 18.01
N ASP A 117 23.65 8.71 18.35
CA ASP A 117 24.83 8.87 19.20
C ASP A 117 25.91 9.61 18.40
N LEU A 118 25.94 10.93 18.54
CA LEU A 118 26.91 11.83 17.91
C LEU A 118 28.35 11.60 18.40
N ARG A 119 28.61 10.65 19.31
CA ARG A 119 29.98 10.35 19.81
C ARG A 119 30.81 9.47 18.88
N LYS A 120 30.26 8.95 17.78
CA LYS A 120 31.03 8.22 16.75
C LYS A 120 31.52 9.07 15.56
N VAL A 121 31.23 10.37 15.52
CA VAL A 121 31.73 11.28 14.48
C VAL A 121 32.90 12.09 15.01
N ARG A 122 34.07 11.45 15.18
CA ARG A 122 35.39 12.12 15.25
C ARG A 122 36.51 11.10 15.19
N LYS A 123 37.09 10.90 14.01
CA LYS A 123 38.52 10.65 13.74
C LYS A 123 38.74 10.25 12.29
N ILE A 124 38.55 11.17 11.35
CA ILE A 124 39.33 11.20 10.10
C ILE A 124 39.55 12.67 9.72
N THR A 125 40.50 13.32 10.38
CA THR A 125 41.09 14.57 9.89
C THR A 125 42.58 14.55 10.20
N GLY A 126 43.38 14.43 9.14
CA GLY A 126 44.69 15.05 8.99
C GLY A 126 45.90 14.37 9.67
N THR A 127 46.80 13.84 8.85
CA THR A 127 48.23 14.19 8.98
C THR A 127 48.83 14.14 7.58
N VAL A 128 49.10 15.33 7.03
CA VAL A 128 50.11 15.54 5.99
C VAL A 128 51.41 15.81 6.73
N GLN A 129 52.41 14.98 6.50
CA GLN A 129 53.83 15.32 6.62
C GLN A 129 54.60 14.44 5.62
#